data_AF-A0A969KKP1-F1
#
_entry.id   AF-A0A969KKP1-F1
#
_cell.length_a   1.000
_cell.length_b   1.000
_cell.length_c   1.000
_cell.angle_alpha   90.00
_cell.angle_beta   90.00
_cell.angle_gamma   90.00
#
_symmetry.space_group_name_H-M   'P 1'
#
loop_
_entity.id
_entity.type
_entity.pdbx_description
1 polymer ?
#
loop_
_entity_poly.entity_id
_entity_poly.type
_entity_poly.pdbx_seq_one_letter_code
_entity_poly.pdbx_strand_id
1 'polypeptide(L)' 'MESKYINTDKDIMGGRPVFKGTRILVESLFWHLEAGTRINDFLEEFPSVQKEQVEGILRT' A
#
# COMPACT_ATOMS: atom_id res chain seq x y z
N MET A 1 -6.35 -13.16 4.74
CA MET A 1 -7.68 -12.50 4.61
C MET A 1 -7.58 -11.56 3.43
N GLU A 2 -8.43 -11.73 2.41
CA GLU A 2 -8.53 -10.71 1.38
C GLU A 2 -9.22 -9.48 1.95
N SER A 3 -8.55 -8.32 1.87
CA SER A 3 -9.13 -7.02 2.16
C SER A 3 -9.45 -6.33 0.83
N LYS A 4 -10.38 -5.37 0.86
CA LYS A 4 -10.72 -4.54 -0.30
C LYS A 4 -9.48 -3.83 -0.89
N TYR A 5 -8.50 -3.51 -0.04
CA TYR A 5 -7.35 -2.67 -0.38
C TYR A 5 -6.01 -3.42 -0.30
N ILE A 6 -5.94 -4.53 0.44
CA ILE A 6 -4.72 -5.27 0.72
C ILE A 6 -4.86 -6.72 0.22
N ASN A 7 -3.82 -7.22 -0.43
CA ASN A 7 -3.64 -8.64 -0.70
C ASN A 7 -2.53 -9.22 0.20
N THR A 8 -2.72 -10.43 0.68
CA THR A 8 -1.72 -11.19 1.46
C THR A 8 -1.75 -12.63 0.98
N ASP A 9 -0.71 -13.01 0.24
CA ASP A 9 -0.55 -14.32 -0.37
C ASP A 9 0.90 -14.78 -0.17
N LYS A 10 1.12 -16.02 0.28
CA LYS A 10 2.46 -16.56 0.51
C LYS A 10 3.32 -16.58 -0.76
N ASP A 11 2.68 -16.71 -1.91
CA ASP A 11 3.34 -16.69 -3.22
C ASP A 11 3.67 -15.26 -3.69
N ILE A 12 3.17 -14.23 -3.00
CA ILE A 12 3.40 -12.81 -3.30
C ILE A 12 4.20 -12.16 -2.16
N MET A 13 5.44 -11.75 -2.45
CA MET A 13 6.30 -11.04 -1.50
C MET A 13 6.48 -11.77 -0.16
N GLY A 14 6.35 -13.11 -0.15
CA GLY A 14 6.50 -13.96 1.03
C GLY A 14 5.33 -13.86 2.02
N GLY A 15 4.13 -13.50 1.58
CA GLY A 15 2.98 -13.31 2.47
C GLY A 15 2.97 -11.96 3.18
N ARG A 16 3.78 -10.99 2.73
CA ARG A 16 3.70 -9.63 3.24
C ARG A 16 2.48 -8.89 2.65
N PRO A 17 1.80 -8.03 3.42
CA PRO A 17 0.72 -7.21 2.92
C PRO A 17 1.18 -6.30 1.76
N VAL A 18 0.51 -6.41 0.62
CA VAL A 18 0.71 -5.55 -0.55
C VAL A 18 -0.58 -4.81 -0.91
N PHE A 19 -0.46 -3.66 -1.55
CA PHE A 19 -1.62 -3.01 -2.17
C PHE A 19 -2.24 -3.93 -3.22
N LYS A 20 -3.56 -4.11 -3.18
CA LYS A 20 -4.28 -5.02 -4.07
C LYS A 20 -4.01 -4.67 -5.54
N GLY A 21 -3.66 -5.67 -6.33
CA GLY A 21 -3.30 -5.50 -7.75
C GLY A 21 -1.86 -5.02 -8.00
N THR A 22 -1.04 -4.90 -6.95
CA THR A 22 0.37 -4.48 -7.05
C THR A 22 1.29 -5.47 -6.33
N ARG A 23 2.60 -5.22 -6.41
CA ARG A 23 3.61 -5.85 -5.53
C ARG A 23 4.22 -4.84 -4.55
N ILE A 24 3.58 -3.70 -4.35
CA ILE A 24 4.05 -2.63 -3.48
C ILE A 24 3.59 -2.96 -2.07
N LEU A 25 4.52 -2.98 -1.12
CA LEU A 25 4.21 -3.31 0.27
C LEU A 25 3.39 -2.20 0.90
N VAL A 26 2.41 -2.57 1.71
CA VAL A 26 1.69 -1.60 2.56
C VAL A 26 2.64 -0.93 3.53
N GLU A 27 3.64 -1.66 4.01
CA GLU A 27 4.72 -1.14 4.85
C GLU A 27 5.46 0.05 4.21
N SER A 28 5.63 0.05 2.89
CA SER A 28 6.28 1.16 2.17
C SER A 28 5.50 2.47 2.34
N LEU A 29 4.17 2.45 2.39
CA LEU A 29 3.38 3.65 2.66
C LEU A 29 3.78 4.26 4.02
N PHE A 30 3.85 3.44 5.06
CA PHE A 30 4.15 3.91 6.41
C PHE A 30 5.58 4.45 6.54
N TRP A 31 6.57 3.80 5.93
CA TRP A 31 7.94 4.34 5.89
C TRP A 31 8.00 5.72 5.21
N HIS A 32 7.28 5.92 4.11
CA HIS A 32 7.23 7.23 3.44
C HIS A 32 6.57 8.28 4.32
N LEU A 33 5.46 7.96 4.97
CA LEU A 33 4.77 8.85 5.89
C LEU A 33 5.63 9.19 7.11
N GLU A 34 6.33 8.21 7.69
CA GLU A 34 7.29 8.42 8.79
C GLU A 34 8.47 9.31 8.37
N ALA A 35 8.90 9.20 7.11
CA ALA A 35 9.91 10.09 6.53
C ALA A 35 9.39 11.50 6.19
N GLY A 36 8.09 11.78 6.41
CA GLY A 36 7.46 13.08 6.14
C GLY A 36 6.98 13.28 4.69
N THR A 37 6.96 12.21 3.89
CA THR A 37 6.43 12.24 2.51
C THR A 37 4.93 12.49 2.54
N ARG A 38 4.42 13.33 1.62
CA ARG A 38 2.96 13.54 1.50
C ARG A 38 2.34 12.40 0.71
N ILE A 39 1.06 12.14 0.96
CA ILE A 39 0.32 11.09 0.24
C ILE A 39 0.35 11.31 -1.29
N ASN A 40 0.23 12.56 -1.75
CA ASN A 40 0.28 12.84 -3.19
C ASN A 40 1.65 12.49 -3.78
N ASP A 41 2.74 12.83 -3.08
CA ASP A 41 4.10 12.53 -3.52
C ASP A 41 4.31 11.00 -3.59
N PHE A 42 3.79 10.25 -2.61
CA PHE A 42 3.79 8.79 -2.64
C PHE A 42 3.01 8.22 -3.84
N LEU A 43 1.85 8.78 -4.17
CA LEU A 43 1.04 8.33 -5.31
C LEU A 43 1.69 8.67 -6.66
N GLU A 44 2.47 9.75 -6.73
CA GLU A 44 3.28 10.08 -7.90
C GLU A 44 4.43 9.09 -8.09
N GLU A 45 5.08 8.65 -7.00
CA GLU A 45 6.12 7.63 -7.04
C GLU A 45 5.57 6.23 -7.35
N PHE A 46 4.36 5.94 -6.87
CA PHE A 46 3.70 4.64 -7.00
C PHE A 46 2.35 4.75 -7.75
N PRO A 47 2.35 5.04 -9.07
CA PRO A 47 1.13 5.32 -9.83
C PRO A 47 0.20 4.11 -9.98
N SER A 48 0.67 2.89 -9.65
CA SER A 48 -0.19 1.70 -9.59
C SER A 48 -1.00 1.59 -8.29
N VAL A 49 -0.67 2.39 -7.28
CA VAL A 49 -1.44 2.47 -6.03
C VAL A 49 -2.53 3.50 -6.20
N GLN A 50 -3.78 3.09 -5.94
CA GLN A 50 -4.92 3.98 -6.04
C GLN A 50 -5.12 4.76 -4.74
N LYS A 51 -5.52 6.03 -4.87
CA LYS A 51 -5.78 6.91 -3.72
C LYS A 51 -6.79 6.31 -2.73
N GLU A 52 -7.83 5.66 -3.24
CA GLU A 52 -8.86 5.01 -2.42
C GLU A 52 -8.29 3.86 -1.58
N GLN A 53 -7.22 3.21 -2.05
CA GLN A 53 -6.52 2.17 -1.28
C GLN A 53 -5.76 2.78 -0.11
N VAL A 54 -5.02 3.87 -0.33
CA VAL A 54 -4.30 4.58 0.73
C VAL A 54 -5.28 5.11 1.78
N GLU A 55 -6.33 5.81 1.35
CA GLU A 55 -7.34 6.33 2.28
C GLU A 55 -8.07 5.23 3.04
N GLY A 56 -8.35 4.09 2.39
CA GLY A 56 -8.98 2.94 3.05
C GLY A 56 -8.09 2.30 4.11
N ILE A 57 -6.78 2.23 3.85
CA ILE A 57 -5.79 1.69 4.79
C ILE A 57 -5.61 2.61 6.00
N LEU A 58 -5.55 3.93 5.81
CA LEU A 58 -5.34 4.90 6.90
C LEU A 58 -6.56 5.10 7.82
N ARG A 59 -7.72 4.57 7.45
CA ARG A 59 -8.97 4.68 8.23
C ARG A 59 -9.31 3.40 9.02
N THR A 60 -8.53 2.33 8.84
CA THR A 60 -8.67 1.05 9.55
C THR A 60 -7.86 1.09 10.84
#